data_AF-A8ZNZ6-F1
#
_entry.id   AF-A8ZNZ6-F1
#
_cell.length_a   1.000
_cell.length_b   1.000
_cell.length_c   1.000
_cell.angle_alpha   90.00
_cell.angle_beta   90.00
_cell.angle_gamma   90.00
#
_symmetry.space_group_name_H-M   'P 1'
#
loop_
_entity.id
_entity.type
_entity.pdbx_description
1 polymer ?
#
loop_
_entity_poly.entity_id
_entity_poly.type
_entity_poly.pdbx_seq_one_letter_code
_entity_poly.pdbx_strand_id
1 'polypeptide(L)'
;MSTISNQPHNSAHEVELSSTAEQPLGQWLLPGGEDPSQFTWQDAWHPIAYVKDLDPSQLSTFTLLEQDLVIWWDQSAETWRVFADQCPHRLAPLSEGRLTADGLLECPYHGWAFSGLGQCCRIPQQVGGQSVEQSRRACVQSLPTTVRQGMLFVYPGQSERAAHIPIPLVAPLEEAPNKWIVLDGVRDLPFDVLTLLENVLDPSHLPFAHHRSVGDRSVAGPMDLVLDHTELDR
;
A
#
# COMPACT_ATOMS: atom_id res chain seq x y z
N MET A 1 -25.80 -16.47 -64.68
CA MET A 1 -25.73 -16.77 -63.23
C MET A 1 -24.29 -16.55 -62.80
N SER A 2 -24.00 -15.37 -62.25
CA SER A 2 -22.74 -15.10 -61.54
C SER A 2 -23.05 -14.02 -60.51
N THR A 3 -23.01 -14.42 -59.24
CA THR A 3 -23.26 -13.61 -58.06
C THR A 3 -22.01 -12.84 -57.65
N ILE A 4 -22.19 -11.56 -57.33
CA ILE A 4 -21.19 -10.65 -56.77
C ILE A 4 -20.97 -11.03 -55.31
N SER A 5 -19.71 -11.27 -54.93
CA SER A 5 -19.26 -11.49 -53.54
C SER A 5 -18.55 -10.22 -53.06
N ASN A 6 -19.09 -9.60 -52.01
CA ASN A 6 -18.49 -8.45 -51.34
C ASN A 6 -17.97 -8.91 -49.97
N GLN A 7 -16.67 -8.77 -49.71
CA GLN A 7 -16.09 -8.99 -48.38
C GLN A 7 -16.23 -7.72 -47.52
N PRO A 8 -16.49 -7.84 -46.21
CA PRO A 8 -16.15 -6.81 -45.24
C PRO A 8 -14.81 -7.12 -44.57
N HIS A 9 -13.92 -6.12 -44.57
CA HIS A 9 -12.76 -6.03 -43.71
C HIS A 9 -13.20 -5.96 -42.24
N ASN A 10 -12.61 -6.81 -41.39
CA ASN A 10 -12.68 -6.67 -39.95
C ASN A 10 -11.28 -6.93 -39.38
N SER A 11 -10.54 -5.87 -39.05
CA SER A 11 -9.31 -5.95 -38.25
C SER A 11 -9.67 -5.73 -36.79
N ALA A 12 -9.97 -6.82 -36.09
CA ALA A 12 -10.02 -6.80 -34.63
C ALA A 12 -8.57 -6.67 -34.11
N HIS A 13 -8.28 -5.57 -33.44
CA HIS A 13 -7.11 -5.47 -32.58
C HIS A 13 -7.46 -6.18 -31.27
N GLU A 14 -6.95 -7.39 -31.10
CA GLU A 14 -6.87 -8.06 -29.80
C GLU A 14 -5.95 -7.24 -28.89
N VAL A 15 -6.51 -6.73 -27.80
CA VAL A 15 -5.74 -6.14 -26.70
C VAL A 15 -5.29 -7.30 -25.83
N GLU A 16 -4.00 -7.61 -25.87
CA GLU A 16 -3.36 -8.55 -24.95
C GLU A 16 -3.61 -8.11 -23.51
N LEU A 17 -4.33 -8.95 -22.77
CA LEU A 17 -4.41 -8.91 -21.31
C LEU A 17 -2.99 -9.07 -20.77
N SER A 18 -2.42 -7.98 -20.26
CA SER A 18 -1.13 -7.93 -19.60
C SER A 18 -1.08 -8.99 -18.49
N SER A 19 -0.37 -10.07 -18.79
CA SER A 19 -0.01 -11.13 -17.87
C SER A 19 0.77 -10.54 -16.70
N THR A 20 0.49 -11.05 -15.50
CA THR A 20 1.33 -10.97 -14.30
C THR A 20 2.79 -10.69 -14.64
N ALA A 21 3.28 -9.50 -14.29
CA ALA A 21 4.69 -9.18 -14.41
C ALA A 21 5.49 -10.18 -13.58
N GLU A 22 6.12 -11.16 -14.23
CA GLU A 22 7.18 -11.95 -13.63
C GLU A 22 8.28 -10.96 -13.22
N GLN A 23 8.48 -10.82 -11.91
CA GLN A 23 9.53 -9.95 -11.38
C GLN A 23 10.88 -10.52 -11.84
N PRO A 24 11.79 -9.69 -12.36
CA PRO A 24 13.12 -10.17 -12.71
C PRO A 24 13.79 -10.73 -11.45
N LEU A 25 14.59 -11.79 -11.63
CA LEU A 25 15.53 -12.34 -10.63
C LEU A 25 16.62 -11.30 -10.29
N GLY A 26 16.22 -10.19 -9.67
CA GLY A 26 17.08 -9.31 -8.90
C GLY A 26 17.10 -9.81 -7.47
N GLN A 27 18.26 -9.70 -6.82
CA GLN A 27 18.44 -10.11 -5.42
C GLN A 27 17.42 -9.36 -4.54
N TRP A 28 16.59 -10.11 -3.81
CA TRP A 28 15.65 -9.54 -2.85
C TRP A 28 16.43 -8.81 -1.75
N LEU A 29 15.95 -7.63 -1.37
CA LEU A 29 16.44 -6.86 -0.24
C LEU A 29 15.71 -7.29 1.04
N LEU A 30 16.39 -7.18 2.17
CA LEU A 30 15.81 -7.47 3.48
C LEU A 30 14.83 -6.34 3.88
N PRO A 31 13.60 -6.68 4.32
CA PRO A 31 12.74 -5.73 5.02
C PRO A 31 13.43 -5.22 6.28
N GLY A 32 13.34 -3.92 6.55
CA GLY A 32 14.00 -3.29 7.70
C GLY A 32 15.42 -2.79 7.43
N GLY A 33 15.91 -2.85 6.20
CA GLY A 33 17.25 -2.40 5.84
C GLY A 33 18.31 -3.49 5.92
N GLU A 34 19.57 -3.11 5.69
CA GLU A 34 20.68 -4.05 5.50
C GLU A 34 21.48 -4.34 6.80
N ASP A 35 21.33 -3.51 7.82
CA ASP A 35 22.00 -3.69 9.11
C ASP A 35 21.18 -4.65 9.99
N PRO A 36 21.65 -5.88 10.27
CA PRO A 36 20.89 -6.84 11.07
C PRO A 36 20.75 -6.43 12.55
N SER A 37 21.48 -5.41 13.01
CA SER A 37 21.37 -4.90 14.38
C SER A 37 20.29 -3.83 14.55
N GLN A 38 19.69 -3.36 13.45
CA GLN A 38 18.69 -2.30 13.46
C GLN A 38 17.55 -2.61 12.50
N PHE A 39 16.35 -2.12 12.82
CA PHE A 39 15.21 -2.23 11.90
C PHE A 39 14.79 -0.83 11.46
N THR A 40 14.94 -0.56 10.16
CA THR A 40 14.50 0.66 9.49
C THR A 40 13.05 0.49 9.06
N TRP A 41 12.12 0.99 9.87
CA TRP A 41 10.69 0.84 9.65
C TRP A 41 10.21 1.34 8.29
N GLN A 42 10.90 2.32 7.70
CA GLN A 42 10.56 2.85 6.39
C GLN A 42 10.88 1.87 5.25
N ASP A 43 11.86 0.98 5.45
CA ASP A 43 12.30 -0.01 4.46
C ASP A 43 11.53 -1.33 4.58
N ALA A 44 10.20 -1.24 4.76
CA ALA A 44 9.29 -2.37 4.78
C ALA A 44 7.93 -1.97 4.18
N TRP A 45 7.21 -2.95 3.62
CA TRP A 45 5.82 -2.77 3.21
C TRP A 45 4.90 -2.80 4.42
N HIS A 46 3.99 -1.83 4.51
CA HIS A 46 3.00 -1.72 5.60
C HIS A 46 1.59 -1.88 5.05
N PRO A 47 0.76 -2.81 5.58
CA PRO A 47 -0.66 -2.84 5.29
C PRO A 47 -1.35 -1.67 5.98
N ILE A 48 -2.08 -0.84 5.24
CA ILE A 48 -2.72 0.36 5.80
C ILE A 48 -4.25 0.33 5.75
N ALA A 49 -4.85 -0.48 4.88
CA ALA A 49 -6.29 -0.59 4.76
C ALA A 49 -6.70 -1.90 4.09
N TYR A 50 -7.87 -2.44 4.44
CA TYR A 50 -8.54 -3.41 3.58
C TYR A 50 -9.20 -2.67 2.42
N VAL A 51 -9.01 -3.15 1.19
CA VAL A 51 -9.57 -2.51 -0.01
C VAL A 51 -11.09 -2.47 0.02
N LYS A 52 -11.73 -3.48 0.60
CA LYS A 52 -13.19 -3.54 0.76
C LYS A 52 -13.76 -2.46 1.69
N ASP A 53 -12.93 -1.86 2.54
CA ASP A 53 -13.33 -0.81 3.48
C ASP A 53 -13.06 0.59 2.91
N LEU A 54 -12.41 0.69 1.74
CA LEU A 54 -12.17 1.95 1.04
C LEU A 54 -13.29 2.25 0.05
N ASP A 55 -13.70 3.52 -0.03
CA ASP A 55 -14.66 4.00 -1.03
C ASP A 55 -13.90 4.67 -2.19
N PRO A 56 -13.95 4.13 -3.42
CA PRO A 56 -13.24 4.69 -4.57
C PRO A 56 -13.76 6.06 -5.03
N SER A 57 -14.88 6.54 -4.48
CA SER A 57 -15.42 7.88 -4.72
C SER A 57 -14.94 8.94 -3.72
N GLN A 58 -14.24 8.54 -2.66
CA GLN A 58 -13.82 9.41 -1.57
C GLN A 58 -12.29 9.44 -1.41
N LEU A 59 -11.80 10.51 -0.79
CA LEU A 59 -10.45 10.55 -0.23
C LEU A 59 -10.51 9.92 1.16
N SER A 60 -9.58 9.01 1.45
CA SER A 60 -9.40 8.42 2.78
C SER A 60 -8.07 8.86 3.37
N THR A 61 -7.95 8.85 4.69
CA THR A 61 -6.71 9.23 5.40
C THR A 61 -6.17 8.08 6.23
N PHE A 62 -4.86 8.09 6.43
CA PHE A 62 -4.16 7.18 7.33
C PHE A 62 -2.88 7.86 7.84
N THR A 63 -2.44 7.54 9.05
CA THR A 63 -1.15 8.00 9.56
C THR A 63 -0.20 6.81 9.69
N LEU A 64 0.91 6.83 8.96
CA LEU A 64 1.92 5.77 8.96
C LEU A 64 3.26 6.36 9.41
N LEU A 65 3.83 5.82 10.49
CA LEU A 65 5.13 6.28 11.02
C LEU A 65 5.19 7.81 11.21
N GLU A 66 4.14 8.36 11.85
CA GLU A 66 3.94 9.81 12.07
C GLU A 66 3.75 10.66 10.80
N GLN A 67 3.66 10.03 9.63
CA GLN A 67 3.35 10.71 8.37
C GLN A 67 1.87 10.56 8.02
N ASP A 68 1.17 11.67 7.91
CA ASP A 68 -0.21 11.69 7.40
C ASP A 68 -0.21 11.40 5.90
N LEU A 69 -1.14 10.54 5.48
CA LEU A 69 -1.30 10.03 4.13
C LEU A 69 -2.71 10.30 3.63
N VAL A 70 -2.81 10.58 2.33
CA VAL A 70 -4.07 10.60 1.59
C VAL A 70 -4.12 9.41 0.64
N ILE A 71 -5.24 8.70 0.65
CA ILE A 71 -5.53 7.51 -0.16
C ILE A 71 -6.70 7.84 -1.09
N TRP A 72 -6.58 7.52 -2.36
CA TRP A 72 -7.70 7.63 -3.30
C TRP A 72 -7.57 6.65 -4.45
N TRP A 73 -8.69 6.44 -5.14
CA TRP A 73 -8.74 5.65 -6.35
C TRP A 73 -8.42 6.53 -7.56
N ASP A 74 -7.33 6.20 -8.27
CA ASP A 74 -6.99 6.82 -9.54
C ASP A 74 -7.77 6.14 -10.65
N GLN A 75 -8.83 6.81 -11.15
CA GLN A 75 -9.69 6.24 -12.19
C GLN A 75 -8.95 6.00 -13.51
N SER A 76 -7.90 6.78 -13.81
CA SER A 76 -7.16 6.65 -15.07
C SER A 76 -6.25 5.43 -15.08
N ALA A 77 -5.65 5.13 -13.93
CA ALA A 77 -4.74 4.00 -13.77
C ALA A 77 -5.42 2.75 -13.17
N GLU A 78 -6.71 2.83 -12.84
CA GLU A 78 -7.49 1.77 -12.19
C GLU A 78 -6.77 1.17 -10.97
N THR A 79 -6.22 2.03 -10.11
CA THR A 79 -5.46 1.58 -8.94
C THR A 79 -5.54 2.57 -7.76
N TRP A 80 -5.27 2.06 -6.56
CA TRP A 80 -5.16 2.87 -5.35
C TRP A 80 -3.83 3.61 -5.32
N ARG A 81 -3.89 4.91 -5.06
CA ARG A 81 -2.73 5.79 -4.90
C ARG A 81 -2.66 6.32 -3.48
N VAL A 82 -1.44 6.56 -3.03
CA VAL A 82 -1.16 7.10 -1.71
C VAL A 82 -0.07 8.17 -1.81
N PHE A 83 -0.37 9.36 -1.30
CA PHE A 83 0.60 10.44 -1.15
C PHE A 83 0.82 10.75 0.32
N ALA A 84 1.97 11.38 0.61
CA ALA A 84 2.07 12.22 1.79
C ALA A 84 0.97 13.29 1.73
N ASP A 85 0.22 13.49 2.81
CA ASP A 85 -0.93 14.38 2.87
C ASP A 85 -0.52 15.85 3.01
N GLN A 86 0.32 16.32 2.08
CA GLN A 86 0.95 17.62 2.17
C GLN A 86 1.17 18.20 0.78
N CYS A 87 0.43 19.26 0.46
CA CYS A 87 0.64 19.99 -0.79
C CYS A 87 2.02 20.67 -0.80
N PRO A 88 2.87 20.47 -1.82
CA PRO A 88 4.22 21.03 -1.86
C PRO A 88 4.27 22.56 -1.94
N HIS A 89 3.14 23.21 -2.25
CA HIS A 89 3.06 24.67 -2.31
C HIS A 89 3.06 25.32 -0.92
N ARG A 90 2.12 24.93 -0.05
CA ARG A 90 1.89 25.56 1.28
C ARG A 90 1.46 24.56 2.36
N LEU A 91 1.78 23.29 2.17
CA LEU A 91 1.58 22.20 3.13
C LEU A 91 0.12 21.95 3.52
N ALA A 92 -0.85 22.45 2.74
CA ALA A 92 -2.25 22.15 2.97
C ALA A 92 -2.50 20.65 2.80
N PRO A 93 -3.36 20.04 3.65
CA PRO A 93 -3.72 18.64 3.52
C PRO A 93 -4.45 18.45 2.17
N LEU A 94 -3.98 17.47 1.41
CA LEU A 94 -4.57 17.08 0.13
C LEU A 94 -5.84 16.24 0.32
N SER A 95 -5.97 15.57 1.47
CA SER A 95 -7.15 14.82 1.91
C SER A 95 -8.40 15.70 2.06
N GLU A 96 -8.22 17.00 2.33
CA GLU A 96 -9.30 18.00 2.31
C GLU A 96 -9.63 18.50 0.89
N GLY A 97 -8.94 17.98 -0.12
CA GLY A 97 -9.11 18.31 -1.51
C GLY A 97 -10.27 17.61 -2.20
N ARG A 98 -10.12 17.37 -3.49
CA ARG A 98 -11.12 16.69 -4.32
C ARG A 98 -10.48 16.07 -5.55
N LEU A 99 -11.15 15.08 -6.13
CA LEU A 99 -10.81 14.59 -7.46
C LEU A 99 -11.43 15.48 -8.52
N THR A 100 -10.64 15.88 -9.50
CA THR A 100 -11.14 16.59 -10.68
C THR A 100 -11.87 15.63 -11.62
N ALA A 101 -12.66 16.16 -12.57
CA ALA A 101 -13.37 15.34 -13.55
C ALA A 101 -12.43 14.50 -14.45
N ASP A 102 -11.18 14.94 -14.61
CA ASP A 102 -10.10 14.24 -15.31
C ASP A 102 -9.22 13.38 -14.39
N GLY A 103 -9.64 13.14 -13.13
CA GLY A 103 -9.03 12.16 -12.23
C GLY A 103 -7.76 12.62 -11.49
N LEU A 104 -7.49 13.93 -11.45
CA LEU A 104 -6.36 14.50 -10.71
C LEU A 104 -6.76 14.79 -9.26
N LEU A 105 -5.82 14.62 -8.32
CA LEU A 105 -6.02 15.07 -6.94
C LEU A 105 -5.76 16.57 -6.85
N GLU A 106 -6.80 17.36 -6.61
CA GLU A 106 -6.74 18.82 -6.53
C GLU A 106 -6.67 19.30 -5.07
N CYS A 107 -5.62 20.06 -4.76
CA CYS A 107 -5.42 20.70 -3.47
C CYS A 107 -6.53 21.72 -3.18
N PRO A 108 -7.11 21.72 -1.97
CA PRO A 108 -8.22 22.61 -1.63
C PRO A 108 -7.81 24.08 -1.55
N TYR A 109 -6.52 24.35 -1.33
CA TYR A 109 -6.07 25.71 -1.03
C TYR A 109 -5.95 26.59 -2.28
N HIS A 110 -5.13 26.16 -3.26
CA HIS A 110 -4.86 26.95 -4.46
C HIS A 110 -5.18 26.21 -5.76
N GLY A 111 -5.77 25.02 -5.68
CA GLY A 111 -6.19 24.24 -6.85
C GLY A 111 -5.03 23.62 -7.63
N TRP A 112 -3.86 23.42 -7.00
CA TRP A 112 -2.79 22.64 -7.63
C TRP A 112 -3.26 21.19 -7.75
N ALA A 113 -3.17 20.61 -8.95
CA ALA A 113 -3.68 19.28 -9.22
C ALA A 113 -2.56 18.32 -9.64
N PHE A 114 -2.59 17.11 -9.09
CA PHE A 114 -1.53 16.12 -9.21
C PHE A 114 -2.03 14.83 -9.87
N SER A 115 -1.23 14.25 -10.76
CA SER A 115 -1.48 12.89 -11.28
C SER A 115 -1.17 11.85 -10.21
N GLY A 116 -1.63 10.60 -10.37
CA GLY A 116 -1.37 9.49 -9.45
C GLY A 116 0.10 9.16 -9.15
N LEU A 117 1.04 9.67 -9.94
CA LEU A 117 2.49 9.53 -9.70
C LEU A 117 3.10 10.74 -8.98
N GLY A 118 2.26 11.68 -8.51
CA GLY A 118 2.65 12.87 -7.78
C GLY A 118 3.10 14.04 -8.65
N GLN A 119 3.07 13.90 -9.99
CA GLN A 119 3.44 14.99 -10.89
C GLN A 119 2.42 16.12 -10.80
N CYS A 120 2.89 17.36 -10.69
CA CYS A 120 2.01 18.52 -10.80
C CYS A 120 1.58 18.66 -12.26
N CYS A 121 0.27 18.60 -12.51
CA CYS A 121 -0.30 18.67 -13.85
C CYS A 121 -0.99 20.01 -14.11
N ARG A 122 -1.40 20.71 -13.05
CA ARG A 122 -2.14 21.97 -13.17
C ARG A 122 -1.81 22.91 -12.02
N ILE A 123 -1.46 24.14 -12.36
CA ILE A 123 -1.32 25.27 -11.44
C ILE A 123 -2.21 26.39 -11.97
N PRO A 124 -3.40 26.64 -11.39
CA PRO A 124 -4.35 27.61 -11.94
C PRO A 124 -3.79 29.04 -12.04
N GLN A 125 -2.83 29.39 -11.18
CA GLN A 125 -2.22 30.72 -11.14
C GLN A 125 -1.03 30.87 -12.10
N GLN A 126 -0.65 29.82 -12.83
CA GLN A 126 0.47 29.88 -13.74
C GLN A 126 0.16 30.74 -14.97
N VAL A 127 1.07 31.66 -15.28
CA VAL A 127 0.97 32.50 -16.48
C VAL A 127 1.53 31.75 -17.68
N GLY A 128 0.90 31.93 -18.85
CA GLY A 128 1.34 31.30 -20.10
C GLY A 128 2.83 31.55 -20.40
N GLY A 129 3.52 30.49 -20.83
CA GLY A 129 4.97 30.51 -21.11
C GLY A 129 5.85 30.11 -19.92
N GLN A 130 5.28 29.91 -18.74
CA GLN A 130 5.96 29.29 -17.60
C GLN A 130 5.73 27.77 -17.59
N SER A 131 6.61 27.06 -16.88
CA SER A 131 6.57 25.60 -16.73
C SER A 131 6.90 25.20 -15.29
N VAL A 132 6.28 25.85 -14.31
CA VAL A 132 6.52 25.61 -12.88
C VAL A 132 6.10 24.19 -12.50
N GLU A 133 5.06 23.66 -13.15
CA GLU A 133 4.57 22.29 -12.99
C GLU A 133 5.63 21.23 -13.34
N GLN A 134 6.62 21.56 -14.17
CA GLN A 134 7.72 20.66 -14.52
C GLN A 134 8.82 20.61 -13.46
N SER A 135 8.78 21.51 -12.47
CA SER A 135 9.73 21.49 -11.36
C SER A 135 9.45 20.29 -10.46
N ARG A 136 10.50 19.54 -10.09
CA ARG A 136 10.38 18.48 -9.06
C ARG A 136 9.87 19.00 -7.71
N ARG A 137 10.09 20.28 -7.40
CA ARG A 137 9.55 20.93 -6.19
C ARG A 137 8.06 21.20 -6.26
N ALA A 138 7.46 21.13 -7.44
CA ALA A 138 6.03 21.22 -7.61
C ALA A 138 5.34 19.87 -7.43
N CYS A 139 6.07 18.75 -7.51
CA CYS A 139 5.52 17.42 -7.33
C CYS A 139 5.24 17.11 -5.85
N VAL A 140 4.16 16.38 -5.61
CA VAL A 140 3.88 15.79 -4.29
C VAL A 140 4.60 14.46 -4.16
N GLN A 141 4.96 14.08 -2.93
CA GLN A 141 5.57 12.79 -2.64
C GLN A 141 4.53 11.67 -2.83
N SER A 142 4.69 10.90 -3.91
CA SER A 142 3.98 9.65 -4.12
C SER A 142 4.69 8.48 -3.47
N LEU A 143 3.94 7.67 -2.72
CA LEU A 143 4.45 6.45 -2.12
C LEU A 143 4.09 5.25 -3.01
N PRO A 144 5.00 4.28 -3.22
CA PRO A 144 4.66 3.03 -3.88
C PRO A 144 3.53 2.32 -3.16
N THR A 145 2.59 1.80 -3.94
CA THR A 145 1.41 1.09 -3.45
C THR A 145 1.27 -0.26 -4.15
N THR A 146 0.66 -1.23 -3.47
CA THR A 146 0.26 -2.50 -4.08
C THR A 146 -0.91 -3.10 -3.33
N VAL A 147 -1.82 -3.77 -4.05
CA VAL A 147 -2.94 -4.49 -3.45
C VAL A 147 -2.62 -5.98 -3.50
N ARG A 148 -2.57 -6.62 -2.32
CA ARG A 148 -2.39 -8.07 -2.19
C ARG A 148 -3.24 -8.58 -1.04
N GLN A 149 -3.80 -9.79 -1.20
CA GLN A 149 -4.64 -10.42 -0.17
C GLN A 149 -5.75 -9.52 0.37
N GLY A 150 -6.35 -8.70 -0.51
CA GLY A 150 -7.42 -7.76 -0.14
C GLY A 150 -6.98 -6.54 0.68
N MET A 151 -5.68 -6.34 0.90
CA MET A 151 -5.10 -5.22 1.63
C MET A 151 -4.35 -4.28 0.68
N LEU A 152 -4.45 -2.98 0.95
CA LEU A 152 -3.59 -1.94 0.38
C LEU A 152 -2.32 -1.85 1.21
N PHE A 153 -1.18 -2.13 0.58
CA PHE A 153 0.15 -1.96 1.14
C PHE A 153 0.79 -0.69 0.61
N VAL A 154 1.58 -0.04 1.46
CA VAL A 154 2.38 1.15 1.15
C VAL A 154 3.83 0.94 1.55
N TYR A 155 4.76 1.39 0.72
CA TYR A 155 6.18 1.43 1.03
C TYR A 155 6.62 2.89 1.26
N PRO A 156 6.91 3.30 2.51
CA PRO A 156 7.28 4.68 2.82
C PRO A 156 8.78 5.00 2.61
N GLY A 157 9.60 4.00 2.32
CA GLY A 157 11.04 4.16 2.06
C GLY A 157 11.35 4.73 0.67
N GLN A 158 12.58 4.51 0.19
CA GLN A 158 12.99 4.94 -1.15
C GLN A 158 12.24 4.17 -2.24
N SER A 159 11.50 4.87 -3.10
CA SER A 159 10.58 4.26 -4.07
C SER A 159 11.26 3.25 -5.00
N GLU A 160 12.53 3.44 -5.33
CA GLU A 160 13.32 2.54 -6.18
C GLU A 160 13.57 1.17 -5.54
N ARG A 161 13.56 1.09 -4.20
CA ARG A 161 13.76 -0.16 -3.45
C ARG A 161 12.49 -1.00 -3.36
N ALA A 162 11.31 -0.38 -3.46
CA ALA A 162 10.03 -1.03 -3.17
C ALA A 162 9.81 -2.32 -3.98
N ALA A 163 10.24 -2.35 -5.24
CA ALA A 163 10.11 -3.52 -6.12
C ALA A 163 10.98 -4.71 -5.69
N HIS A 164 12.00 -4.48 -4.86
CA HIS A 164 12.96 -5.46 -4.39
C HIS A 164 12.75 -5.85 -2.92
N ILE A 165 11.75 -5.29 -2.24
CA ILE A 165 11.40 -5.64 -0.86
C ILE A 165 10.17 -6.55 -0.89
N PRO A 166 10.20 -7.75 -0.27
CA PRO A 166 9.05 -8.64 -0.27
C PRO A 166 7.89 -8.04 0.53
N ILE A 167 6.68 -8.22 0.00
CA ILE A 167 5.44 -7.84 0.70
C ILE A 167 5.14 -8.95 1.73
N PRO A 168 4.81 -8.62 2.99
CA PRO A 168 4.58 -9.62 4.04
C PRO A 168 3.21 -10.30 3.84
N LEU A 169 3.19 -11.35 3.03
CA LEU A 169 1.98 -12.10 2.69
C LEU A 169 1.86 -13.39 3.49
N VAL A 170 0.63 -13.84 3.71
CA VAL A 170 0.34 -15.14 4.35
C VAL A 170 0.36 -16.23 3.27
N ALA A 171 1.46 -16.98 3.17
CA ALA A 171 1.65 -17.98 2.11
C ALA A 171 0.51 -18.99 1.97
N PRO A 172 -0.07 -19.56 3.05
CA PRO A 172 -1.20 -20.48 2.94
C PRO A 172 -2.44 -19.91 2.23
N LEU A 173 -2.65 -18.58 2.27
CA LEU A 173 -3.77 -17.94 1.57
C LEU A 173 -3.56 -17.90 0.05
N GLU A 174 -2.31 -17.82 -0.43
CA GLU A 174 -2.00 -17.88 -1.86
C GLU A 174 -2.07 -19.32 -2.39
N GLU A 175 -1.56 -20.28 -1.61
CA GLU A 175 -1.48 -21.68 -2.01
C GLU A 175 -2.86 -22.36 -2.14
N ALA A 176 -3.82 -21.94 -1.32
CA ALA A 176 -5.14 -22.57 -1.27
C ALA A 176 -6.26 -21.57 -0.92
N PRO A 177 -6.55 -20.57 -1.77
CA PRO A 177 -7.43 -19.46 -1.43
C PRO A 177 -8.86 -19.89 -1.04
N ASN A 178 -9.36 -20.99 -1.64
CA ASN A 178 -10.71 -21.50 -1.38
C ASN A 178 -10.81 -22.44 -0.17
N LYS A 179 -9.73 -22.64 0.58
CA LYS A 179 -9.70 -23.54 1.76
C LYS A 179 -9.77 -22.80 3.09
N TRP A 180 -9.77 -21.47 3.08
CA TRP A 180 -9.71 -20.66 4.29
C TRP A 180 -10.96 -19.82 4.47
N ILE A 181 -11.36 -19.63 5.73
CA ILE A 181 -12.29 -18.59 6.13
C ILE A 181 -11.43 -17.47 6.69
N VAL A 182 -11.50 -16.29 6.08
CA VAL A 182 -10.73 -15.12 6.49
C VAL A 182 -11.64 -14.18 7.27
N LEU A 183 -11.20 -13.80 8.46
CA LEU A 183 -11.86 -12.82 9.32
C LEU A 183 -10.98 -11.59 9.41
N ASP A 184 -11.41 -10.52 8.75
CA ASP A 184 -10.68 -9.26 8.71
C ASP A 184 -11.10 -8.33 9.85
N GLY A 185 -10.14 -7.57 10.37
CA GLY A 185 -10.41 -6.55 11.37
C GLY A 185 -9.27 -5.54 11.51
N VAL A 186 -9.62 -4.32 11.87
CA VAL A 186 -8.69 -3.25 12.24
C VAL A 186 -9.01 -2.78 13.66
N ARG A 187 -7.96 -2.54 14.44
CA ARG A 187 -8.03 -1.93 15.76
C ARG A 187 -6.89 -0.94 15.89
N ASP A 188 -7.25 0.30 16.22
CA ASP A 188 -6.30 1.29 16.68
C ASP A 188 -6.14 1.11 18.19
N LEU A 189 -4.90 0.91 18.63
CA LEU A 189 -4.55 0.63 20.01
C LEU A 189 -3.52 1.67 20.46
N PRO A 190 -3.67 2.25 21.67
CA PRO A 190 -2.76 3.29 22.16
C PRO A 190 -1.46 2.71 22.73
N PHE A 191 -0.80 1.84 21.96
CA PHE A 191 0.45 1.16 22.32
C PHE A 191 1.43 1.18 21.15
N ASP A 192 2.72 1.12 21.47
CA ASP A 192 3.76 0.94 20.46
C ASP A 192 3.67 -0.46 19.80
N VAL A 193 4.05 -0.55 18.53
CA VAL A 193 3.98 -1.79 17.74
C VAL A 193 4.84 -2.90 18.35
N LEU A 194 5.99 -2.58 18.95
CA LEU A 194 6.87 -3.57 19.59
C LEU A 194 6.22 -4.11 20.87
N THR A 195 5.50 -3.28 21.63
CA THR A 195 4.76 -3.75 22.80
C THR A 195 3.66 -4.74 22.40
N LEU A 196 2.95 -4.47 21.31
CA LEU A 196 1.95 -5.41 20.78
C LEU A 196 2.61 -6.69 20.28
N LEU A 197 3.75 -6.59 19.59
CA LEU A 197 4.49 -7.74 19.09
C LEU A 197 5.01 -8.62 20.24
N GLU A 198 5.57 -8.04 21.30
CA GLU A 198 5.96 -8.76 22.51
C GLU A 198 4.78 -9.51 23.13
N ASN A 199 3.61 -8.88 23.21
CA ASN A 199 2.41 -9.55 23.69
C ASN A 199 2.01 -10.75 22.81
N VAL A 200 2.07 -10.61 21.49
CA VAL A 200 1.74 -11.70 20.55
C VAL A 200 2.74 -12.86 20.65
N LEU A 201 4.03 -12.55 20.83
CA LEU A 201 5.10 -13.53 20.87
C LEU A 201 5.27 -14.22 22.23
N ASP A 202 4.77 -13.66 23.32
CA ASP A 202 4.84 -14.27 24.65
C ASP A 202 3.62 -15.16 24.95
N PRO A 203 3.70 -16.50 24.83
CA PRO A 203 2.58 -17.37 25.14
C PRO A 203 2.23 -17.43 26.64
N SER A 204 3.10 -16.94 27.54
CA SER A 204 2.90 -17.05 28.99
C SER A 204 1.67 -16.28 29.49
N HIS A 205 1.25 -15.25 28.76
CA HIS A 205 0.04 -14.48 29.08
C HIS A 205 -1.26 -15.23 28.76
N LEU A 206 -1.23 -16.26 27.88
CA LEU A 206 -2.43 -16.93 27.38
C LEU A 206 -3.31 -17.53 28.49
N PRO A 207 -2.78 -18.35 29.43
CA PRO A 207 -3.62 -18.93 30.47
C PRO A 207 -4.25 -17.89 31.41
N PHE A 208 -3.55 -16.78 31.66
CA PHE A 208 -3.98 -15.76 32.61
C PHE A 208 -4.90 -14.70 32.00
N ALA A 209 -4.41 -13.97 30.99
CA ALA A 209 -5.12 -12.82 30.41
C ALA A 209 -6.37 -13.24 29.63
N HIS A 210 -6.38 -14.46 29.10
CA HIS A 210 -7.49 -15.03 28.34
C HIS A 210 -8.29 -16.07 29.13
N HIS A 211 -8.28 -16.00 30.47
CA HIS A 211 -9.06 -16.92 31.31
C HIS A 211 -10.55 -16.87 30.97
N ARG A 212 -11.15 -18.03 30.69
CA ARG A 212 -12.56 -18.21 30.27
C ARG A 212 -12.89 -17.77 28.85
N SER A 213 -11.91 -17.34 28.05
CA SER A 213 -12.06 -17.24 26.60
C SER A 213 -11.34 -18.41 25.94
N VAL A 214 -10.02 -18.29 25.76
CA VAL A 214 -9.18 -19.31 25.11
C VAL A 214 -8.14 -19.92 26.06
N GLY A 215 -8.07 -19.46 27.32
CA GLY A 215 -7.12 -19.95 28.32
C GLY A 215 -7.76 -20.34 29.67
N ASP A 216 -6.98 -21.03 30.49
CA ASP A 216 -7.33 -21.39 31.87
C ASP A 216 -6.18 -21.06 32.85
N ARG A 217 -6.40 -20.12 33.77
CA ARG A 217 -5.36 -19.66 34.69
C ARG A 217 -4.87 -20.74 35.66
N SER A 218 -5.62 -21.83 35.87
CA SER A 218 -5.15 -22.91 36.74
C SER A 218 -4.00 -23.72 36.13
N VAL A 219 -3.80 -23.64 34.81
CA VAL A 219 -2.68 -24.33 34.13
C VAL A 219 -1.46 -23.43 33.93
N ALA A 220 -1.50 -22.21 34.45
CA ALA A 220 -0.37 -21.32 34.31
C ALA A 220 0.85 -21.84 35.09
N GLY A 221 2.02 -21.81 34.45
CA GLY A 221 3.26 -22.31 34.99
C GLY A 221 4.46 -21.91 34.14
N PRO A 222 5.67 -22.36 34.50
CA PRO A 222 6.88 -22.09 33.74
C PRO A 222 6.73 -22.58 32.29
N MET A 223 7.25 -21.79 31.35
CA MET A 223 7.37 -22.17 29.94
C MET A 223 8.84 -22.17 29.55
N ASP A 224 9.30 -23.28 28.98
CA ASP A 224 10.63 -23.38 28.40
C ASP A 224 10.56 -22.88 26.96
N LEU A 225 11.11 -21.70 26.70
CA LEU A 225 11.26 -21.13 25.36
C LEU A 225 12.64 -21.51 24.82
N VAL A 226 12.65 -22.27 23.73
CA VAL A 226 13.88 -22.60 22.99
C VAL A 226 13.89 -21.75 21.72
N LEU A 227 14.92 -20.91 21.60
CA LEU A 227 15.20 -20.21 20.35
C LEU A 227 15.96 -21.15 19.44
N ASP A 228 15.25 -21.76 18.49
CA ASP A 228 15.87 -22.53 17.43
C ASP A 228 16.40 -21.56 16.37
N HIS A 229 17.72 -21.37 16.36
CA HIS A 229 18.42 -20.71 15.25
C HIS A 229 18.39 -21.67 14.05
N THR A 230 17.29 -21.65 13.29
CA THR A 230 17.35 -22.13 11.91
C THR A 230 18.07 -21.04 11.12
N GLU A 231 19.25 -21.37 10.57
CA GLU A 231 19.89 -20.49 9.59
C GLU A 231 18.85 -20.19 8.51
N LEU A 232 18.52 -18.91 8.34
CA LEU A 232 17.76 -18.41 7.20
C LEU A 232 18.67 -18.49 5.97
N ASP A 233 19.09 -19.71 5.62
CA ASP A 233 19.76 -20.04 4.37
C ASP A 233 18.67 -20.15 3.31
N ARG A 234 18.34 -19.03 2.67
CA ARG A 234 17.75 -18.91 1.32
C ARG A 234 17.62 -17.47 0.85
#